data_AF-A0A4Y8L2J7-F1
#
_entry.id   AF-A0A4Y8L2J7-F1
#
_cell.length_a   1.000
_cell.length_b   1.000
_cell.length_c   1.000
_cell.angle_alpha   90.00
_cell.angle_beta   90.00
_cell.angle_gamma   90.00
#
_symmetry.space_group_name_H-M   'P 1'
#
loop_
_entity.id
_entity.type
_entity.pdbx_description
1 polymer ?
#
loop_
_entity_poly.entity_id
_entity_poly.type
_entity_poly.pdbx_seq_one_letter_code
_entity_poly.pdbx_strand_id
1 'polypeptide(L)'
;MKIYKLYITSIIALSALFAACNDSDSFDNKTFINSSSLKEEVLIKRGIDVVEKTLQASVAQPEASDIKIVYKADASKVDKYNSLYKDHAMLLPSDNYTITEPEAVIKAGSVLSSEVKIVFKNLSTLNEDSVYVLPVSIDNVSVVGILESKQTTYYVVKGAALINTVADIEKNNLSINWAKPDVCNNLSQVTMEALFRARDYDRLISTVMGIEGRFLIRLGDANFPPSQVQIATSRGNYPDADSNKALPTNEWIHMAMTYDSGTNTMKIYINGKVQSSVTTQSIGTINLGVGGADGFYIGRSYADDRYLAGEIAECRIWNTVRTQEEIANNPYYVDPESPGLVAYWKFDDGDGNIVKDHTSNGNNAVAKNALKWNSVSLPEKSK
;
A
#
# COMPACT_ATOMS: atom_id res chain seq x y z
N MET A 1 24.05 -92.73 -43.80
CA MET A 1 23.08 -93.12 -44.84
C MET A 1 21.83 -92.26 -44.67
N LYS A 2 21.42 -91.49 -45.70
CA LYS A 2 20.22 -90.60 -45.75
C LYS A 2 20.22 -89.39 -44.78
N ILE A 3 19.59 -88.23 -45.06
CA ILE A 3 19.38 -87.47 -46.32
C ILE A 3 19.01 -85.99 -45.96
N TYR A 4 19.52 -85.04 -46.74
CA TYR A 4 19.09 -83.64 -47.01
C TYR A 4 17.78 -83.04 -46.41
N LYS A 5 17.89 -81.82 -45.85
CA LYS A 5 17.44 -80.47 -46.36
C LYS A 5 17.07 -79.54 -45.17
N LEU A 6 17.09 -78.20 -45.21
CA LEU A 6 17.67 -77.10 -46.00
C LEU A 6 16.86 -75.83 -45.64
N TYR A 7 17.50 -74.64 -45.68
CA TYR A 7 16.95 -73.29 -45.44
C TYR A 7 16.73 -72.93 -43.94
N ILE A 8 16.77 -71.66 -43.46
CA ILE A 8 17.02 -70.36 -44.13
C ILE A 8 17.70 -69.30 -43.20
N THR A 9 18.08 -68.15 -43.79
CA THR A 9 18.63 -66.84 -43.28
C THR A 9 18.45 -66.45 -41.78
N SER A 10 19.41 -65.80 -41.09
CA SER A 10 20.01 -64.45 -41.32
C SER A 10 21.29 -64.28 -40.44
N ILE A 11 22.42 -63.68 -40.86
CA ILE A 11 22.70 -62.26 -41.23
C ILE A 11 22.56 -61.33 -39.98
N ILE A 12 23.55 -60.54 -39.51
CA ILE A 12 24.93 -60.23 -39.94
C ILE A 12 25.83 -59.86 -38.72
N ALA A 13 27.14 -59.70 -38.94
CA ALA A 13 28.18 -59.39 -37.95
C ALA A 13 27.91 -58.21 -36.98
N LEU A 14 28.35 -58.39 -35.73
CA LEU A 14 28.42 -57.35 -34.69
C LEU A 14 29.86 -56.83 -34.60
N SER A 15 30.18 -55.76 -35.33
CA SER A 15 31.48 -55.09 -35.24
C SER A 15 31.39 -53.61 -35.62
N ALA A 16 32.04 -52.77 -34.80
CA ALA A 16 32.11 -51.30 -34.88
C ALA A 16 30.80 -50.54 -34.57
N LEU A 17 30.76 -49.93 -33.36
CA LEU A 17 30.49 -48.50 -33.13
C LEU A 17 30.56 -48.18 -31.63
N PHE A 18 31.78 -48.16 -31.06
CA PHE A 18 32.04 -47.39 -29.84
C PHE A 18 32.45 -45.95 -30.21
N ALA A 19 31.53 -45.25 -30.87
CA ALA A 19 31.49 -43.80 -30.82
C ALA A 19 30.57 -43.44 -29.66
N ALA A 20 31.11 -43.43 -28.44
CA ALA A 20 30.36 -42.95 -27.28
C ALA A 20 29.97 -41.49 -27.52
N CYS A 21 28.70 -41.13 -27.28
CA CYS A 21 28.21 -39.78 -27.49
C CYS A 21 29.06 -38.79 -26.69
N ASN A 22 29.73 -37.89 -27.41
CA ASN A 22 30.36 -36.72 -26.80
C ASN A 22 29.38 -35.55 -26.83
N ASP A 23 28.14 -35.82 -26.40
CA ASP A 23 27.14 -34.80 -26.08
C ASP A 23 27.54 -34.16 -24.76
N SER A 24 28.61 -33.36 -24.80
CA SER A 24 28.81 -32.33 -23.81
C SER A 24 27.69 -31.32 -24.01
N ASP A 25 26.71 -31.32 -23.11
CA ASP A 25 25.74 -30.22 -22.98
C ASP A 25 26.52 -28.93 -22.72
N SER A 26 26.88 -28.26 -23.82
CA SER A 26 27.54 -26.96 -23.81
C SER A 26 26.51 -25.94 -23.36
N PHE A 27 26.39 -25.76 -22.05
CA PHE A 27 25.76 -24.58 -21.48
C PHE A 27 26.48 -23.36 -22.03
N ASP A 28 25.89 -22.69 -23.03
CA ASP A 28 26.40 -21.44 -23.57
C ASP A 28 26.72 -20.50 -22.42
N ASN A 29 28.01 -20.21 -22.21
CA ASN A 29 28.41 -19.20 -21.25
C ASN A 29 27.86 -17.86 -21.74
N LYS A 30 26.92 -17.29 -20.99
CA LYS A 30 26.22 -16.06 -21.37
C LYS A 30 26.27 -15.07 -20.23
N THR A 31 26.43 -13.80 -20.57
CA THR A 31 26.40 -12.70 -19.60
C THR A 31 24.95 -12.38 -19.23
N PHE A 32 24.71 -12.24 -17.93
CA PHE A 32 23.41 -11.92 -17.36
C PHE A 32 23.55 -10.88 -16.25
N ILE A 33 22.50 -10.10 -15.99
CA ILE A 33 22.49 -9.19 -14.83
C ILE A 33 22.45 -10.02 -13.54
N ASN A 34 23.43 -9.76 -12.68
CA ASN A 34 23.58 -10.40 -11.38
C ASN A 34 22.69 -9.72 -10.32
N SER A 35 21.37 -9.85 -10.47
CA SER A 35 20.40 -9.50 -9.42
C SER A 35 19.54 -10.71 -9.03
N SER A 36 19.11 -10.72 -7.76
CA SER A 36 18.18 -11.68 -7.19
C SER A 36 16.74 -11.48 -7.68
N SER A 37 16.43 -10.29 -8.21
CA SER A 37 15.13 -9.93 -8.77
C SER A 37 15.30 -9.19 -10.08
N LEU A 38 14.37 -9.38 -11.03
CA LEU A 38 14.28 -8.52 -12.22
C LEU A 38 13.59 -7.18 -11.94
N LYS A 39 12.97 -7.03 -10.76
CA LYS A 39 12.30 -5.80 -10.30
C LYS A 39 12.95 -5.31 -9.00
N GLU A 40 13.34 -4.05 -8.99
CA GLU A 40 13.81 -3.34 -7.79
C GLU A 40 13.00 -2.07 -7.58
N GLU A 41 12.84 -1.64 -6.33
CA GLU A 41 12.08 -0.43 -6.00
C GLU A 41 12.98 0.74 -5.60
N VAL A 42 12.55 1.93 -5.97
CA VAL A 42 13.07 3.24 -5.57
C VAL A 42 11.88 4.05 -5.06
N LEU A 43 11.92 4.45 -3.79
CA LEU A 43 10.79 5.10 -3.15
C LEU A 43 10.97 6.61 -3.11
N ILE A 44 10.03 7.35 -3.69
CA ILE A 44 9.92 8.80 -3.51
C ILE A 44 9.52 9.02 -2.05
N LYS A 45 10.34 9.79 -1.32
CA LYS A 45 10.18 10.05 0.12
C LYS A 45 10.47 11.52 0.40
N ARG A 46 9.65 12.16 1.23
CA ARG A 46 9.85 13.55 1.64
C ARG A 46 11.25 13.74 2.25
N GLY A 47 12.01 14.69 1.72
CA GLY A 47 13.39 14.98 2.15
C GLY A 47 14.48 14.08 1.54
N ILE A 48 14.15 13.11 0.69
CA ILE A 48 15.11 12.26 -0.04
C ILE A 48 14.91 12.49 -1.54
N ASP A 49 15.77 13.33 -2.12
CA ASP A 49 15.69 13.71 -3.54
C ASP A 49 16.62 12.87 -4.45
N VAL A 50 17.60 12.19 -3.86
CA VAL A 50 18.59 11.37 -4.56
C VAL A 50 18.65 9.97 -3.93
N VAL A 51 18.67 8.93 -4.77
CA VAL A 51 18.86 7.53 -4.38
C VAL A 51 19.86 6.88 -5.35
N GLU A 52 20.86 6.18 -4.81
CA GLU A 52 21.80 5.42 -5.64
C GLU A 52 21.47 3.92 -5.64
N LYS A 53 21.73 3.27 -6.78
CA LYS A 53 21.71 1.82 -6.97
C LYS A 53 22.99 1.39 -7.69
N THR A 54 23.41 0.15 -7.51
CA THR A 54 24.49 -0.47 -8.30
C THR A 54 23.94 -1.63 -9.13
N LEU A 55 24.62 -1.91 -10.24
CA LEU A 55 24.30 -2.99 -11.17
C LEU A 55 25.59 -3.73 -11.53
N GLN A 56 25.52 -5.06 -11.55
CA GLN A 56 26.60 -5.93 -11.99
C GLN A 56 26.07 -6.97 -12.97
N ALA A 57 26.95 -7.50 -13.80
CA ALA A 57 26.69 -8.68 -14.60
C ALA A 57 27.63 -9.81 -14.20
N SER A 58 27.21 -11.03 -14.52
CA SER A 58 27.94 -12.25 -14.25
C SER A 58 27.88 -13.18 -15.46
N VAL A 59 28.82 -14.12 -15.50
CA VAL A 59 28.87 -15.27 -16.42
C VAL A 59 28.90 -16.56 -15.62
N ALA A 60 28.44 -17.67 -16.19
CA ALA A 60 28.40 -18.94 -15.50
C ALA A 60 29.79 -19.56 -15.28
N GLN A 61 30.73 -19.26 -16.18
CA GLN A 61 32.11 -19.77 -16.15
C GLN A 61 33.11 -18.63 -16.49
N PRO A 62 34.35 -18.66 -15.97
CA PRO A 62 35.35 -17.64 -16.30
C PRO A 62 35.80 -17.69 -17.75
N GLU A 63 35.98 -16.53 -18.38
CA GLU A 63 36.55 -16.41 -19.73
C GLU A 63 38.05 -16.10 -19.70
N ALA A 64 38.75 -16.48 -20.78
CA ALA A 64 40.19 -16.23 -20.94
C ALA A 64 40.56 -14.78 -21.31
N SER A 65 39.57 -13.93 -21.57
CA SER A 65 39.74 -12.51 -21.93
C SER A 65 38.75 -11.64 -21.16
N ASP A 66 39.08 -10.37 -20.98
CA ASP A 66 38.18 -9.39 -20.37
C ASP A 66 36.87 -9.28 -21.17
N ILE A 67 35.74 -9.50 -20.49
CA ILE A 67 34.40 -9.29 -21.03
C ILE A 67 33.99 -7.85 -20.73
N LYS A 68 33.97 -7.00 -21.76
CA LYS A 68 33.38 -5.66 -21.70
C LYS A 68 31.87 -5.74 -21.86
N ILE A 69 31.15 -4.97 -21.07
CA ILE A 69 29.69 -4.91 -21.00
C ILE A 69 29.29 -3.44 -21.07
N VAL A 70 28.24 -3.12 -21.83
CA VAL A 70 27.66 -1.78 -21.87
C VAL A 70 26.20 -1.86 -21.46
N TYR A 71 25.79 -1.03 -20.50
CA TYR A 71 24.41 -0.88 -20.09
C TYR A 71 23.74 0.33 -20.74
N LYS A 72 22.42 0.25 -20.92
CA LYS A 72 21.59 1.40 -21.31
C LYS A 72 20.28 1.44 -20.54
N ALA A 73 19.71 2.64 -20.43
CA ALA A 73 18.28 2.78 -20.22
C ALA A 73 17.54 2.31 -21.48
N ASP A 74 16.56 1.42 -21.32
CA ASP A 74 15.92 0.72 -22.44
C ASP A 74 14.40 0.94 -22.41
N ALA A 75 13.99 2.11 -22.91
CA ALA A 75 12.58 2.52 -23.00
C ALA A 75 11.69 1.49 -23.74
N SER A 76 12.26 0.66 -24.62
CA SER A 76 11.52 -0.38 -25.35
C SER A 76 10.95 -1.49 -24.45
N LYS A 77 11.42 -1.60 -23.20
CA LYS A 77 11.02 -2.67 -22.27
C LYS A 77 9.87 -2.27 -21.33
N VAL A 78 9.36 -1.03 -21.39
CA VAL A 78 8.25 -0.57 -20.53
C VAL A 78 6.99 -1.40 -20.74
N ASP A 79 6.60 -1.65 -22.00
CA ASP A 79 5.43 -2.48 -22.31
C ASP A 79 5.59 -3.94 -21.85
N LYS A 80 6.84 -4.45 -21.88
CA LYS A 80 7.18 -5.78 -21.35
C LYS A 80 7.04 -5.81 -19.82
N TYR A 81 7.46 -4.76 -19.11
CA TYR A 81 7.25 -4.62 -17.66
C TYR A 81 5.75 -4.63 -17.32
N ASN A 82 4.97 -3.73 -17.93
CA ASN A 82 3.54 -3.59 -17.68
C ASN A 82 2.77 -4.91 -17.97
N SER A 83 3.11 -5.58 -19.08
CA SER A 83 2.53 -6.87 -19.46
C SER A 83 2.87 -8.01 -18.49
N LEU A 84 4.11 -8.04 -17.97
CA LEU A 84 4.62 -9.08 -17.08
C LEU A 84 4.07 -8.92 -15.66
N TYR A 85 4.06 -7.70 -15.13
CA TYR A 85 3.70 -7.40 -13.73
C TYR A 85 2.24 -6.98 -13.53
N LYS A 86 1.45 -6.84 -14.60
CA LYS A 86 0.06 -6.33 -14.58
C LYS A 86 -0.02 -4.94 -13.95
N ASP A 87 0.86 -4.07 -14.44
CA ASP A 87 1.13 -2.72 -13.94
C ASP A 87 0.91 -1.69 -15.07
N HIS A 88 0.80 -0.42 -14.70
CA HIS A 88 0.53 0.71 -15.61
C HIS A 88 1.61 1.81 -15.46
N ALA A 89 2.87 1.38 -15.31
CA ALA A 89 3.99 2.29 -15.09
C ALA A 89 4.37 3.07 -16.36
N MET A 90 4.67 4.36 -16.18
CA MET A 90 5.24 5.24 -17.20
C MET A 90 6.76 5.08 -17.28
N LEU A 91 7.39 5.47 -18.40
CA LEU A 91 8.85 5.59 -18.45
C LEU A 91 9.32 6.68 -17.46
N LEU A 92 10.35 6.41 -16.66
CA LEU A 92 10.99 7.42 -15.83
C LEU A 92 11.63 8.53 -16.71
N PRO A 93 11.36 9.82 -16.49
CA PRO A 93 11.96 10.90 -17.28
C PRO A 93 13.48 10.92 -17.20
N SER A 94 14.15 11.32 -18.30
CA SER A 94 15.62 11.37 -18.39
C SER A 94 16.28 12.21 -17.31
N ASP A 95 15.61 13.28 -16.88
CA ASP A 95 16.14 14.24 -15.91
C ASP A 95 16.13 13.68 -14.49
N ASN A 96 15.43 12.56 -14.26
CA ASN A 96 15.30 11.89 -12.98
C ASN A 96 16.28 10.72 -12.77
N TYR A 97 17.16 10.43 -13.74
CA TYR A 97 18.21 9.44 -13.54
C TYR A 97 19.54 9.79 -14.24
N THR A 98 20.59 9.04 -13.92
CA THR A 98 21.87 9.02 -14.64
C THR A 98 22.51 7.65 -14.43
N ILE A 99 22.93 7.01 -15.52
CA ILE A 99 23.80 5.82 -15.44
C ILE A 99 25.23 6.35 -15.54
N THR A 100 25.93 6.38 -14.42
CA THR A 100 27.31 6.86 -14.34
C THR A 100 28.23 5.73 -14.77
N GLU A 101 29.11 6.01 -15.74
CA GLU A 101 30.06 5.05 -16.30
C GLU A 101 29.36 3.74 -16.73
N PRO A 102 28.56 3.75 -17.81
CA PRO A 102 27.71 2.63 -18.21
C PRO A 102 28.49 1.38 -18.71
N GLU A 103 29.82 1.39 -18.64
CA GLU A 103 30.68 0.27 -19.02
C GLU A 103 31.09 -0.53 -17.78
N ALA A 104 30.97 -1.86 -17.86
CA ALA A 104 31.51 -2.77 -16.86
C ALA A 104 32.47 -3.78 -17.49
N VAL A 105 33.37 -4.33 -16.67
CA VAL A 105 34.32 -5.37 -17.10
C VAL A 105 34.27 -6.55 -16.15
N ILE A 106 34.00 -7.75 -16.67
CA ILE A 106 34.38 -9.01 -16.00
C ILE A 106 35.81 -9.28 -16.44
N LYS A 107 36.74 -9.28 -15.49
CA LYS A 107 38.16 -9.54 -15.78
C LYS A 107 38.38 -11.00 -16.18
N ALA A 108 39.36 -11.23 -17.06
CA ALA A 108 39.78 -12.59 -17.42
C ALA A 108 40.01 -13.45 -16.17
N GLY A 109 39.44 -14.66 -16.13
CA GLY A 109 39.46 -15.54 -14.96
C GLY A 109 38.47 -15.20 -13.82
N SER A 110 37.71 -14.09 -13.93
CA SER A 110 36.59 -13.76 -13.04
C SER A 110 35.25 -14.19 -13.63
N VAL A 111 34.21 -14.21 -12.80
CA VAL A 111 32.81 -14.40 -13.20
C VAL A 111 31.91 -13.20 -12.93
N LEU A 112 32.40 -12.16 -12.22
CA LEU A 112 31.61 -10.99 -11.80
C LEU A 112 32.25 -9.69 -12.32
N SER A 113 31.40 -8.73 -12.72
CA SER A 113 31.84 -7.45 -13.29
C SER A 113 32.17 -6.40 -12.22
N SER A 114 32.85 -5.34 -12.62
CA SER A 114 32.76 -4.05 -11.91
C SER A 114 31.31 -3.59 -11.75
N GLU A 115 31.02 -2.81 -10.71
CA GLU A 115 29.71 -2.18 -10.53
C GLU A 115 29.53 -0.99 -11.49
N VAL A 116 28.30 -0.81 -11.96
CA VAL A 116 27.83 0.42 -12.63
C VAL A 116 26.83 1.11 -11.72
N LYS A 117 26.98 2.42 -11.53
CA LYS A 117 26.12 3.21 -10.64
C LYS A 117 24.95 3.81 -11.40
N ILE A 118 23.75 3.67 -10.85
CA ILE A 118 22.53 4.32 -11.32
C ILE A 118 22.09 5.31 -10.24
N VAL A 119 22.14 6.59 -10.55
CA VAL A 119 21.73 7.69 -9.66
C VAL A 119 20.34 8.13 -10.07
N PHE A 120 19.36 7.89 -9.20
CA PHE A 120 18.03 8.49 -9.28
C PHE A 120 18.07 9.85 -8.59
N LYS A 121 17.55 10.90 -9.21
CA LYS A 121 17.71 12.30 -8.79
C LYS A 121 16.45 13.11 -9.06
N ASN A 122 16.34 14.31 -8.47
CA ASN A 122 15.17 15.17 -8.62
C ASN A 122 13.87 14.42 -8.26
N LEU A 123 13.91 13.44 -7.35
CA LEU A 123 12.76 12.58 -7.04
C LEU A 123 11.57 13.38 -6.50
N SER A 124 11.82 14.53 -5.88
CA SER A 124 10.80 15.47 -5.43
C SER A 124 10.03 16.19 -6.55
N THR A 125 10.47 16.09 -7.81
CA THR A 125 9.75 16.65 -8.98
C THR A 125 8.79 15.65 -9.64
N LEU A 126 8.77 14.39 -9.19
CA LEU A 126 7.89 13.35 -9.72
C LEU A 126 6.52 13.41 -9.03
N ASN A 127 5.47 12.99 -9.74
CA ASN A 127 4.16 12.81 -9.12
C ASN A 127 4.16 11.54 -8.26
N GLU A 128 3.94 11.65 -6.95
CA GLU A 128 4.00 10.51 -6.02
C GLU A 128 2.84 9.51 -6.18
N ASP A 129 1.71 9.95 -6.75
CA ASP A 129 0.57 9.10 -7.12
C ASP A 129 0.88 8.20 -8.33
N SER A 130 1.87 8.59 -9.15
CA SER A 130 2.26 7.86 -10.36
C SER A 130 3.28 6.76 -10.07
N VAL A 131 3.25 5.71 -10.90
CA VAL A 131 4.30 4.69 -10.97
C VAL A 131 5.14 4.95 -12.21
N TYR A 132 6.45 5.04 -12.03
CA TYR A 132 7.43 5.13 -13.11
C TYR A 132 8.31 3.88 -13.11
N VAL A 133 8.86 3.53 -14.27
CA VAL A 133 9.84 2.45 -14.41
C VAL A 133 11.01 2.91 -15.29
N LEU A 134 12.22 2.58 -14.84
CA LEU A 134 13.45 2.66 -15.61
C LEU A 134 13.95 1.23 -15.88
N PRO A 135 13.71 0.67 -17.08
CA PRO A 135 14.38 -0.55 -17.50
C PRO A 135 15.85 -0.24 -17.81
N VAL A 136 16.78 -0.96 -17.17
CA VAL A 136 18.20 -0.92 -17.50
C VAL A 136 18.61 -2.28 -18.05
N SER A 137 19.06 -2.29 -19.30
CA SER A 137 19.43 -3.49 -20.06
C SER A 137 20.94 -3.55 -20.29
N ILE A 138 21.50 -4.77 -20.35
CA ILE A 138 22.76 -4.99 -21.09
C ILE A 138 22.47 -4.74 -22.57
N ASP A 139 23.10 -3.73 -23.15
CA ASP A 139 23.00 -3.37 -24.57
C ASP A 139 23.98 -4.17 -25.42
N ASN A 140 25.24 -4.23 -24.97
CA ASN A 140 26.34 -4.85 -25.68
C ASN A 140 27.23 -5.63 -24.72
N VAL A 141 27.86 -6.68 -25.23
CA VAL A 141 28.83 -7.50 -24.52
C VAL A 141 29.85 -8.07 -25.53
N SER A 142 31.13 -8.11 -25.14
CA SER A 142 32.19 -8.75 -25.93
C SER A 142 32.36 -10.22 -25.56
N VAL A 143 32.96 -11.02 -26.44
CA VAL A 143 33.32 -12.44 -26.23
C VAL A 143 32.10 -13.38 -26.21
N VAL A 144 31.19 -13.23 -25.25
CA VAL A 144 30.05 -14.13 -25.02
C VAL A 144 28.70 -13.46 -25.26
N GLY A 145 27.65 -14.24 -25.51
CA GLY A 145 26.30 -13.71 -25.75
C GLY A 145 25.57 -13.24 -24.48
N ILE A 146 24.43 -12.57 -24.64
CA ILE A 146 23.56 -12.15 -23.54
C ILE A 146 22.52 -13.23 -23.23
N LEU A 147 22.22 -13.48 -21.96
CA LEU A 147 21.07 -14.27 -21.53
C LEU A 147 19.81 -13.39 -21.49
N GLU A 148 18.98 -13.46 -22.53
CA GLU A 148 17.80 -12.59 -22.71
C GLU A 148 16.82 -12.59 -21.51
N SER A 149 16.69 -13.71 -20.79
CA SER A 149 15.81 -13.82 -19.61
C SER A 149 16.30 -13.02 -18.40
N LYS A 150 17.58 -12.61 -18.38
CA LYS A 150 18.22 -11.77 -17.36
C LYS A 150 18.99 -10.59 -17.99
N GLN A 151 18.55 -10.11 -19.17
CA GLN A 151 19.15 -8.96 -19.84
C GLN A 151 18.81 -7.61 -19.17
N THR A 152 17.66 -7.52 -18.50
CA THR A 152 17.06 -6.25 -18.05
C THR A 152 16.65 -6.31 -16.58
N THR A 153 17.02 -5.30 -15.79
CA THR A 153 16.44 -5.01 -14.48
C THR A 153 15.52 -3.80 -14.59
N TYR A 154 14.35 -3.88 -13.95
CA TYR A 154 13.35 -2.82 -13.91
C TYR A 154 13.38 -2.11 -12.57
N TYR A 155 13.83 -0.86 -12.56
CA TYR A 155 13.79 0.00 -11.38
C TYR A 155 12.47 0.76 -11.34
N VAL A 156 11.60 0.41 -10.39
CA VAL A 156 10.25 0.96 -10.23
C VAL A 156 10.31 2.11 -9.24
N VAL A 157 10.11 3.34 -9.74
CA VAL A 157 10.11 4.58 -8.96
C VAL A 157 8.67 4.95 -8.62
N LYS A 158 8.33 5.04 -7.34
CA LYS A 158 6.95 5.25 -6.88
C LYS A 158 6.90 5.94 -5.51
N GLY A 159 5.82 6.63 -5.17
CA GLY A 159 5.58 7.16 -3.81
C GLY A 159 5.74 6.08 -2.74
N ALA A 160 6.40 6.39 -1.63
CA ALA A 160 6.43 5.52 -0.45
C ALA A 160 5.02 5.39 0.15
N ALA A 161 4.61 4.18 0.51
CA ALA A 161 3.38 3.99 1.26
C ALA A 161 3.54 4.51 2.69
N LEU A 162 2.65 5.43 3.08
CA LEU A 162 2.54 6.00 4.41
C LEU A 162 1.94 4.99 5.40
N ILE A 163 0.99 4.16 4.92
CA ILE A 163 0.38 3.06 5.68
C ILE A 163 0.59 1.77 4.89
N ASN A 164 1.18 0.78 5.55
CA ASN A 164 1.55 -0.52 4.94
C ASN A 164 0.75 -1.71 5.51
N THR A 165 0.07 -1.49 6.64
CA THR A 165 -0.77 -2.48 7.33
C THR A 165 -1.97 -1.75 7.92
N VAL A 166 -3.14 -2.37 7.89
CA VAL A 166 -4.38 -1.86 8.52
C VAL A 166 -5.12 -2.95 9.27
N ALA A 167 -5.92 -2.57 10.26
CA ALA A 167 -6.80 -3.50 10.96
C ALA A 167 -8.12 -3.71 10.20
N ASP A 168 -8.49 -4.97 10.01
CA ASP A 168 -9.84 -5.39 9.66
C ASP A 168 -10.65 -5.59 10.95
N ILE A 169 -11.70 -4.79 11.08
CA ILE A 169 -12.51 -4.66 12.30
C ILE A 169 -13.89 -5.31 12.19
N GLU A 170 -14.13 -6.11 11.15
CA GLU A 170 -15.43 -6.76 10.94
C GLU A 170 -15.89 -7.54 12.18
N LYS A 171 -17.14 -7.30 12.60
CA LYS A 171 -17.79 -7.90 13.80
C LYS A 171 -17.07 -7.60 15.13
N ASN A 172 -16.09 -6.71 15.14
CA ASN A 172 -15.37 -6.29 16.33
C ASN A 172 -15.94 -4.97 16.88
N ASN A 173 -15.66 -4.68 18.15
CA ASN A 173 -15.78 -3.34 18.73
C ASN A 173 -14.47 -3.05 19.46
N LEU A 174 -14.01 -1.81 19.38
CA LEU A 174 -12.91 -1.35 20.20
C LEU A 174 -13.44 -0.34 21.21
N SER A 175 -13.36 -0.66 22.50
CA SER A 175 -13.64 0.26 23.58
C SER A 175 -12.39 1.03 23.96
N ILE A 176 -12.51 2.31 24.28
CA ILE A 176 -11.36 3.12 24.69
C ILE A 176 -11.03 2.93 26.18
N ASN A 177 -9.78 2.59 26.49
CA ASN A 177 -9.25 2.63 27.84
C ASN A 177 -8.76 4.06 28.13
N TRP A 178 -9.67 4.90 28.62
CA TRP A 178 -9.42 6.33 28.87
C TRP A 178 -8.42 6.55 30.02
N ALA A 179 -7.16 6.82 29.68
CA ALA A 179 -6.13 7.26 30.62
C ALA A 179 -6.26 8.75 30.99
N LYS A 180 -6.71 9.58 30.03
CA LYS A 180 -7.08 10.98 30.21
C LYS A 180 -8.43 11.24 29.50
N PRO A 181 -9.58 10.89 30.10
CA PRO A 181 -10.89 11.14 29.49
C PRO A 181 -11.19 12.63 29.30
N ASP A 182 -10.68 13.50 30.18
CA ASP A 182 -11.06 14.91 30.25
C ASP A 182 -10.66 15.72 29.00
N VAL A 183 -9.59 15.33 28.29
CA VAL A 183 -9.22 16.00 27.02
C VAL A 183 -10.22 15.74 25.89
N CYS A 184 -11.10 14.74 26.06
CA CYS A 184 -12.18 14.39 25.14
C CYS A 184 -13.57 14.80 25.67
N ASN A 185 -13.63 15.62 26.72
CA ASN A 185 -14.87 16.08 27.36
C ASN A 185 -15.02 17.61 27.31
N ASN A 186 -16.25 18.09 27.49
CA ASN A 186 -16.63 19.51 27.41
C ASN A 186 -16.21 20.23 26.11
N LEU A 187 -16.15 19.49 25.00
CA LEU A 187 -15.70 19.99 23.70
C LEU A 187 -16.74 20.97 23.10
N SER A 188 -16.47 22.26 23.13
CA SER A 188 -17.24 23.29 22.41
C SER A 188 -16.94 23.32 20.90
N GLN A 189 -15.77 22.81 20.53
CA GLN A 189 -15.38 22.52 19.16
C GLN A 189 -14.85 21.09 19.10
N VAL A 190 -15.16 20.36 18.03
CA VAL A 190 -14.65 19.01 17.81
C VAL A 190 -14.45 18.75 16.32
N THR A 191 -13.37 18.02 16.01
CA THR A 191 -13.22 17.31 14.74
C THR A 191 -13.05 15.83 15.05
N MET A 192 -13.81 14.97 14.38
CA MET A 192 -13.65 13.52 14.44
C MET A 192 -13.42 13.01 13.02
N GLU A 193 -12.36 12.24 12.79
CA GLU A 193 -12.02 11.72 11.47
C GLU A 193 -11.54 10.27 11.53
N ALA A 194 -11.73 9.54 10.43
CA ALA A 194 -11.28 8.17 10.23
C ALA A 194 -11.04 7.90 8.74
N LEU A 195 -10.07 7.04 8.44
CA LEU A 195 -9.84 6.47 7.12
C LEU A 195 -10.39 5.04 7.14
N PHE A 196 -11.33 4.68 6.26
CA PHE A 196 -11.93 3.35 6.26
C PHE A 196 -12.21 2.83 4.86
N ARG A 197 -12.35 1.51 4.73
CA ARG A 197 -12.77 0.84 3.50
C ARG A 197 -13.85 -0.18 3.82
N ALA A 198 -15.10 0.16 3.53
CA ALA A 198 -16.24 -0.74 3.76
C ALA A 198 -16.35 -1.77 2.62
N ARG A 199 -16.43 -3.06 2.95
CA ARG A 199 -16.68 -4.14 1.98
C ARG A 199 -18.11 -4.17 1.47
N ASP A 200 -19.06 -3.87 2.35
CA ASP A 200 -20.50 -3.87 2.09
C ASP A 200 -21.22 -2.82 2.96
N TYR A 201 -22.49 -2.56 2.64
CA TYR A 201 -23.40 -1.76 3.47
C TYR A 201 -24.73 -2.51 3.68
N ASP A 202 -24.67 -3.84 3.87
CA ASP A 202 -25.85 -4.73 3.88
C ASP A 202 -26.59 -4.72 5.24
N ARG A 203 -26.36 -3.68 6.05
CA ARG A 203 -26.87 -3.51 7.41
C ARG A 203 -27.60 -2.17 7.51
N LEU A 204 -28.60 -2.12 8.39
CA LEU A 204 -29.35 -0.88 8.64
C LEU A 204 -28.44 0.25 9.15
N ILE A 205 -27.47 -0.10 9.99
CA ILE A 205 -26.49 0.79 10.60
C ILE A 205 -25.13 0.11 10.56
N SER A 206 -24.08 0.81 10.11
CA SER A 206 -22.68 0.42 10.31
C SER A 206 -21.95 1.50 11.13
N THR A 207 -21.39 1.14 12.28
CA THR A 207 -20.72 2.09 13.18
C THR A 207 -19.31 2.43 12.70
N VAL A 208 -18.98 3.72 12.55
CA VAL A 208 -17.56 4.14 12.38
C VAL A 208 -16.94 4.36 13.75
N MET A 209 -17.30 5.44 14.46
CA MET A 209 -16.89 5.65 15.86
C MET A 209 -17.74 6.67 16.61
N GLY A 210 -17.81 6.57 17.94
CA GLY A 210 -18.51 7.52 18.81
C GLY A 210 -19.33 6.86 19.92
N ILE A 211 -20.32 7.58 20.44
CA ILE A 211 -21.24 7.12 21.50
C ILE A 211 -22.68 7.15 20.98
N GLU A 212 -23.34 5.99 20.92
CA GLU A 212 -24.74 5.84 20.47
C GLU A 212 -25.68 6.78 21.24
N GLY A 213 -26.64 7.38 20.54
CA GLY A 213 -27.62 8.31 21.11
C GLY A 213 -27.06 9.64 21.66
N ARG A 214 -25.74 9.86 21.60
CA ARG A 214 -25.07 11.07 22.13
C ARG A 214 -24.30 11.82 21.05
N PHE A 215 -23.34 11.16 20.43
CA PHE A 215 -22.52 11.69 19.34
C PHE A 215 -21.81 10.51 18.64
N LEU A 216 -22.48 9.91 17.65
CA LEU A 216 -22.02 8.71 16.95
C LEU A 216 -21.88 8.98 15.46
N ILE A 217 -20.71 8.67 14.91
CA ILE A 217 -20.50 8.59 13.47
C ILE A 217 -20.88 7.18 13.00
N ARG A 218 -21.88 7.10 12.14
CA ARG A 218 -22.37 5.84 11.55
C ARG A 218 -22.74 6.02 10.08
N LEU A 219 -23.03 4.90 9.43
CA LEU A 219 -23.52 4.82 8.06
C LEU A 219 -24.90 4.14 8.09
N GLY A 220 -25.89 4.72 7.42
CA GLY A 220 -27.25 4.19 7.41
C GLY A 220 -28.08 4.41 8.68
N ASP A 221 -29.40 4.27 8.52
CA ASP A 221 -30.45 4.18 9.55
C ASP A 221 -31.78 3.78 8.85
N ALA A 222 -32.86 3.56 9.60
CA ALA A 222 -34.18 3.16 9.08
C ALA A 222 -34.77 4.05 7.96
N ASN A 223 -34.34 5.33 7.87
CA ASN A 223 -34.77 6.28 6.86
C ASN A 223 -33.62 6.85 6.03
N PHE A 224 -32.45 6.19 6.03
CA PHE A 224 -31.21 6.67 5.42
C PHE A 224 -30.61 5.61 4.48
N PRO A 225 -29.98 6.01 3.36
CA PRO A 225 -29.19 5.09 2.54
C PRO A 225 -28.14 4.38 3.40
N PRO A 226 -28.00 3.04 3.35
CA PRO A 226 -27.07 2.29 4.20
C PRO A 226 -25.60 2.73 4.10
N SER A 227 -25.21 3.32 2.97
CA SER A 227 -23.86 3.84 2.71
C SER A 227 -23.70 5.36 2.91
N GLN A 228 -24.74 6.08 3.37
CA GLN A 228 -24.64 7.50 3.68
C GLN A 228 -24.13 7.70 5.12
N VAL A 229 -23.14 8.59 5.29
CA VAL A 229 -22.66 9.04 6.62
C VAL A 229 -23.73 9.85 7.35
N GLN A 230 -23.92 9.51 8.62
CA GLN A 230 -24.81 10.17 9.54
C GLN A 230 -24.13 10.35 10.91
N ILE A 231 -24.24 11.55 11.48
CA ILE A 231 -23.88 11.87 12.85
C ILE A 231 -25.16 11.82 13.68
N ALA A 232 -25.31 10.77 14.49
CA ALA A 232 -26.43 10.63 15.41
C ALA A 232 -26.14 11.32 16.74
N THR A 233 -27.05 12.18 17.20
CA THR A 233 -26.85 13.01 18.40
C THR A 233 -28.07 12.99 19.33
N SER A 234 -27.89 13.49 20.55
CA SER A 234 -28.98 13.64 21.54
C SER A 234 -30.04 14.69 21.18
N ARG A 235 -29.93 15.35 20.02
CA ARG A 235 -30.84 16.41 19.52
C ARG A 235 -31.27 16.23 18.06
N GLY A 236 -30.87 15.14 17.40
CA GLY A 236 -31.17 14.89 16.00
C GLY A 236 -30.04 14.18 15.27
N ASN A 237 -30.32 13.77 14.04
CA ASN A 237 -29.36 13.09 13.17
C ASN A 237 -29.03 14.02 12.00
N TYR A 238 -27.75 14.08 11.60
CA TYR A 238 -27.27 15.01 10.58
C TYR A 238 -26.31 14.32 9.59
N PRO A 239 -26.33 14.63 8.29
CA PRO A 239 -27.26 15.55 7.62
C PRO A 239 -28.61 14.84 7.41
N ASP A 240 -29.53 15.43 6.64
CA ASP A 240 -30.72 14.70 6.18
C ASP A 240 -30.36 13.59 5.18
N ALA A 241 -31.27 12.62 5.04
CA ALA A 241 -31.14 11.50 4.11
C ALA A 241 -31.14 11.97 2.64
N ASP A 242 -30.16 11.50 1.87
CA ASP A 242 -29.93 11.87 0.47
C ASP A 242 -29.17 10.75 -0.25
N SER A 243 -29.81 10.09 -1.21
CA SER A 243 -29.21 9.00 -1.98
C SER A 243 -27.98 9.41 -2.80
N ASN A 244 -27.78 10.71 -3.05
CA ASN A 244 -26.59 11.23 -3.73
C ASN A 244 -25.35 11.31 -2.82
N LYS A 245 -25.50 11.04 -1.52
CA LYS A 245 -24.41 10.98 -0.52
C LYS A 245 -23.94 9.56 -0.19
N ALA A 246 -24.42 8.58 -0.96
CA ALA A 246 -24.00 7.19 -0.88
C ALA A 246 -22.49 7.05 -1.11
N LEU A 247 -21.82 6.30 -0.24
CA LEU A 247 -20.40 5.99 -0.39
C LEU A 247 -20.17 4.67 -1.17
N PRO A 248 -19.05 4.55 -1.93
CA PRO A 248 -18.68 3.32 -2.61
C PRO A 248 -18.24 2.23 -1.62
N THR A 249 -18.27 0.97 -2.07
CA THR A 249 -17.66 -0.16 -1.36
C THR A 249 -16.28 -0.47 -1.94
N ASN A 250 -15.42 -1.09 -1.13
CA ASN A 250 -14.08 -1.54 -1.49
C ASN A 250 -13.10 -0.44 -1.95
N GLU A 251 -13.43 0.83 -1.69
CA GLU A 251 -12.58 2.00 -1.88
C GLU A 251 -12.20 2.62 -0.53
N TRP A 252 -11.00 3.19 -0.42
CA TRP A 252 -10.58 3.92 0.78
C TRP A 252 -11.22 5.31 0.83
N ILE A 253 -11.83 5.60 1.97
CA ILE A 253 -12.56 6.83 2.22
C ILE A 253 -12.01 7.48 3.49
N HIS A 254 -11.43 8.67 3.33
CA HIS A 254 -11.19 9.55 4.46
C HIS A 254 -12.48 10.33 4.72
N MET A 255 -13.03 10.17 5.92
CA MET A 255 -14.18 10.92 6.36
C MET A 255 -13.83 11.70 7.63
N ALA A 256 -14.20 12.97 7.62
CA ALA A 256 -14.11 13.84 8.78
C ALA A 256 -15.46 14.51 9.03
N MET A 257 -15.74 14.81 10.29
CA MET A 257 -16.83 15.69 10.68
C MET A 257 -16.30 16.77 11.62
N THR A 258 -16.86 17.96 11.54
CA THR A 258 -16.57 19.05 12.48
C THR A 258 -17.87 19.55 13.10
N TYR A 259 -17.81 20.00 14.35
CA TYR A 259 -18.91 20.68 15.03
C TYR A 259 -18.40 21.83 15.89
N ASP A 260 -19.12 22.95 15.84
CA ASP A 260 -18.89 24.15 16.65
C ASP A 260 -20.18 24.49 17.42
N SER A 261 -20.15 24.44 18.75
CA SER A 261 -21.31 24.68 19.60
C SER A 261 -21.67 26.16 19.77
N GLY A 262 -20.77 27.09 19.40
CA GLY A 262 -21.04 28.52 19.44
C GLY A 262 -21.92 28.98 18.28
N THR A 263 -21.78 28.33 17.13
CA THR A 263 -22.55 28.59 15.90
C THR A 263 -23.59 27.51 15.60
N ASN A 264 -23.53 26.37 16.30
CA ASN A 264 -24.23 25.13 15.98
C ASN A 264 -23.97 24.63 14.55
N THR A 265 -22.81 24.95 13.97
CA THR A 265 -22.45 24.49 12.63
C THR A 265 -21.87 23.08 12.71
N MET A 266 -22.42 22.15 11.95
CA MET A 266 -21.83 20.83 11.69
C MET A 266 -21.46 20.70 10.21
N LYS A 267 -20.26 20.20 9.92
CA LYS A 267 -19.82 19.87 8.55
C LYS A 267 -19.34 18.44 8.46
N ILE A 268 -19.54 17.82 7.30
CA ILE A 268 -19.05 16.48 6.98
C ILE A 268 -18.25 16.58 5.69
N TYR A 269 -17.10 15.92 5.70
CA TYR A 269 -16.09 15.92 4.64
C TYR A 269 -15.84 14.49 4.20
N ILE A 270 -15.80 14.27 2.90
CA ILE A 270 -15.43 13.00 2.28
C ILE A 270 -14.28 13.27 1.32
N ASN A 271 -13.16 12.56 1.50
CA ASN A 271 -11.93 12.70 0.72
C ASN A 271 -11.51 14.18 0.57
N GLY A 272 -11.45 14.90 1.71
CA GLY A 272 -11.08 16.32 1.78
C GLY A 272 -12.13 17.33 1.26
N LYS A 273 -13.27 16.88 0.73
CA LYS A 273 -14.32 17.75 0.15
C LYS A 273 -15.53 17.84 1.07
N VAL A 274 -16.08 19.04 1.27
CA VAL A 274 -17.34 19.24 2.01
C VAL A 274 -18.47 18.50 1.29
N GLN A 275 -19.05 17.48 1.95
CA GLN A 275 -20.24 16.76 1.50
C GLN A 275 -21.53 17.34 2.10
N SER A 276 -21.45 17.92 3.30
CA SER A 276 -22.60 18.57 3.95
C SER A 276 -22.15 19.65 4.93
N SER A 277 -22.99 20.68 5.08
CA SER A 277 -22.85 21.77 6.04
C SER A 277 -24.24 22.15 6.53
N VAL A 278 -24.51 21.99 7.82
CA VAL A 278 -25.84 22.21 8.41
C VAL A 278 -25.74 23.02 9.70
N THR A 279 -26.74 23.84 9.97
CA THR A 279 -26.98 24.40 11.31
C THR A 279 -27.83 23.40 12.10
N THR A 280 -27.26 22.83 13.15
CA THR A 280 -27.94 21.85 14.00
C THR A 280 -28.86 22.53 15.01
N GLN A 281 -29.68 21.74 15.71
CA GLN A 281 -30.18 22.16 17.02
C GLN A 281 -29.01 22.33 18.00
N SER A 282 -29.23 23.02 19.13
CA SER A 282 -28.18 23.17 20.15
C SER A 282 -27.92 21.85 20.87
N ILE A 283 -26.86 21.16 20.44
CA ILE A 283 -26.36 19.91 21.04
C ILE A 283 -25.59 20.21 22.34
N GLY A 284 -24.95 21.38 22.41
CA GLY A 284 -24.11 21.80 23.54
C GLY A 284 -22.67 21.27 23.41
N THR A 285 -21.95 21.18 24.52
CA THR A 285 -20.58 20.63 24.51
C THR A 285 -20.58 19.11 24.38
N ILE A 286 -19.67 18.58 23.57
CA ILE A 286 -19.56 17.15 23.32
C ILE A 286 -18.68 16.49 24.38
N ASN A 287 -19.11 15.32 24.85
CA ASN A 287 -18.43 14.54 25.89
C ASN A 287 -18.22 13.11 25.40
N LEU A 288 -17.00 12.84 24.92
CA LEU A 288 -16.58 11.59 24.28
C LEU A 288 -15.74 10.69 25.21
N GLY A 289 -15.13 11.26 26.26
CA GLY A 289 -14.31 10.56 27.25
C GLY A 289 -15.13 9.72 28.23
N VAL A 290 -15.94 8.80 27.70
CA VAL A 290 -16.88 7.95 28.44
C VAL A 290 -16.55 6.48 28.18
N GLY A 291 -16.41 5.70 29.25
CA GLY A 291 -16.19 4.26 29.21
C GLY A 291 -17.42 3.45 29.65
N GLY A 292 -17.28 2.12 29.68
CA GLY A 292 -18.37 1.20 30.02
C GLY A 292 -19.28 0.89 28.83
N ALA A 293 -20.42 0.26 29.10
CA ALA A 293 -21.34 -0.25 28.07
C ALA A 293 -21.96 0.84 27.18
N ASP A 294 -22.14 2.05 27.73
CA ASP A 294 -22.63 3.26 27.02
C ASP A 294 -21.48 4.19 26.62
N GLY A 295 -20.25 3.65 26.50
CA GLY A 295 -19.03 4.38 26.23
C GLY A 295 -18.76 4.66 24.75
N PHE A 296 -17.58 5.22 24.48
CA PHE A 296 -17.08 5.43 23.13
C PHE A 296 -16.57 4.12 22.53
N TYR A 297 -17.05 3.80 21.33
CA TYR A 297 -16.63 2.62 20.58
C TYR A 297 -16.17 2.99 19.17
N ILE A 298 -15.22 2.21 18.63
CA ILE A 298 -14.86 2.18 17.21
C ILE A 298 -15.38 0.86 16.61
N GLY A 299 -15.88 0.93 15.38
CA GLY A 299 -16.25 -0.21 14.55
C GLY A 299 -17.62 -0.85 14.82
N ARG A 300 -18.14 -0.80 16.05
CA ARG A 300 -19.47 -1.34 16.41
C ARG A 300 -19.97 -0.78 17.74
N SER A 301 -21.20 -0.26 17.76
CA SER A 301 -21.88 0.28 18.94
C SER A 301 -23.25 -0.37 19.17
N TYR A 302 -23.70 -0.41 20.42
CA TYR A 302 -25.03 -0.87 20.88
C TYR A 302 -25.40 -2.33 20.61
N ALA A 303 -25.50 -2.76 19.35
CA ALA A 303 -25.95 -4.10 18.96
C ALA A 303 -24.91 -4.86 18.13
N ASP A 304 -24.95 -6.19 18.18
CA ASP A 304 -23.96 -7.07 17.53
C ASP A 304 -23.99 -6.99 16.00
N ASP A 305 -25.09 -6.51 15.40
CA ASP A 305 -25.31 -6.34 13.96
C ASP A 305 -24.94 -4.95 13.42
N ARG A 306 -24.51 -4.01 14.27
CA ARG A 306 -24.20 -2.61 13.87
C ARG A 306 -22.72 -2.37 13.55
N TYR A 307 -22.02 -3.40 13.09
CA TYR A 307 -20.58 -3.34 12.81
C TYR A 307 -20.27 -2.79 11.42
N LEU A 308 -19.16 -2.07 11.29
CA LEU A 308 -18.54 -1.83 9.99
C LEU A 308 -17.88 -3.13 9.51
N ALA A 309 -18.25 -3.58 8.31
CA ALA A 309 -17.55 -4.67 7.64
C ALA A 309 -16.44 -4.09 6.75
N GLY A 310 -15.20 -4.15 7.22
CA GLY A 310 -14.09 -3.57 6.47
C GLY A 310 -12.88 -3.22 7.33
N GLU A 311 -11.94 -2.54 6.69
CA GLU A 311 -10.73 -2.03 7.34
C GLU A 311 -10.88 -0.58 7.82
N ILE A 312 -10.13 -0.23 8.86
CA ILE A 312 -10.07 1.13 9.42
C ILE A 312 -8.63 1.51 9.77
N ALA A 313 -8.35 2.81 9.67
CA ALA A 313 -7.09 3.45 9.98
C ALA A 313 -7.32 4.92 10.42
N GLU A 314 -6.27 5.56 10.94
CA GLU A 314 -6.21 7.02 11.13
C GLU A 314 -7.41 7.64 11.87
N CYS A 315 -7.94 6.94 12.87
CA CYS A 315 -9.04 7.44 13.71
C CYS A 315 -8.51 8.51 14.67
N ARG A 316 -9.07 9.72 14.62
CA ARG A 316 -8.59 10.86 15.41
C ARG A 316 -9.74 11.66 16.01
N ILE A 317 -9.49 12.22 17.19
CA ILE A 317 -10.34 13.21 17.84
C ILE A 317 -9.51 14.47 18.07
N TRP A 318 -10.05 15.61 17.67
CA TRP A 318 -9.50 16.94 17.93
C TRP A 318 -10.49 17.78 18.74
N ASN A 319 -9.99 18.65 19.61
CA ASN A 319 -10.79 19.60 20.39
C ASN A 319 -10.96 20.98 19.70
N THR A 320 -10.68 21.04 18.40
CA THR A 320 -10.82 22.20 17.52
C THR A 320 -11.64 21.86 16.30
N VAL A 321 -12.20 22.86 15.61
CA VAL A 321 -12.70 22.71 14.24
C VAL A 321 -11.53 22.85 13.26
N ARG A 322 -11.14 21.76 12.62
CA ARG A 322 -10.15 21.79 11.53
C ARG A 322 -10.75 22.40 10.27
N THR A 323 -9.90 23.10 9.52
CA THR A 323 -10.22 23.65 8.21
C THR A 323 -10.32 22.54 7.15
N GLN A 324 -10.95 22.85 6.01
CA GLN A 324 -11.04 21.89 4.91
C GLN A 324 -9.66 21.50 4.36
N GLU A 325 -8.74 22.46 4.27
CA GLU A 325 -7.37 22.24 3.77
C GLU A 325 -6.57 21.33 4.72
N GLU A 326 -6.65 21.57 6.03
CA GLU A 326 -6.02 20.71 7.04
C GLU A 326 -6.53 19.25 6.99
N ILE A 327 -7.83 19.07 6.76
CA ILE A 327 -8.47 17.75 6.58
C ILE A 327 -8.00 17.10 5.28
N ALA A 328 -8.04 17.84 4.16
CA ALA A 328 -7.72 17.33 2.83
C ALA A 328 -6.22 16.96 2.66
N ASN A 329 -5.31 17.71 3.28
CA ASN A 329 -3.88 17.53 3.11
C ASN A 329 -3.28 16.44 4.03
N ASN A 330 -4.02 15.95 5.04
CA ASN A 330 -3.49 15.04 6.06
C ASN A 330 -4.33 13.76 6.33
N PRO A 331 -4.91 13.08 5.32
CA PRO A 331 -5.76 11.91 5.56
C PRO A 331 -5.01 10.66 6.06
N TYR A 332 -3.71 10.53 5.76
CA TYR A 332 -2.91 9.32 6.06
C TYR A 332 -1.93 9.46 7.24
N TYR A 333 -1.64 10.68 7.68
CA TYR A 333 -0.73 10.96 8.79
C TYR A 333 -0.96 12.37 9.34
N VAL A 334 -0.80 12.54 10.66
CA VAL A 334 -0.56 13.84 11.31
C VAL A 334 0.55 13.68 12.36
N ASP A 335 1.20 14.78 12.72
CA ASP A 335 2.10 14.79 13.87
C ASP A 335 1.28 14.52 15.16
N PRO A 336 1.59 13.50 15.97
CA PRO A 336 0.86 13.21 17.20
C PRO A 336 0.89 14.33 18.26
N GLU A 337 1.83 15.27 18.15
CA GLU A 337 1.92 16.46 19.02
C GLU A 337 1.23 17.70 18.38
N SER A 338 0.47 17.52 17.30
CA SER A 338 -0.29 18.60 16.65
C SER A 338 -1.24 19.31 17.64
N PRO A 339 -1.22 20.65 17.73
CA PRO A 339 -2.11 21.39 18.62
C PRO A 339 -3.58 21.04 18.42
N GLY A 340 -4.23 20.63 19.51
CA GLY A 340 -5.64 20.27 19.56
C GLY A 340 -5.97 18.81 19.23
N LEU A 341 -5.00 17.99 18.85
CA LEU A 341 -5.18 16.53 18.74
C LEU A 341 -5.27 15.93 20.15
N VAL A 342 -6.35 15.22 20.46
CA VAL A 342 -6.62 14.68 21.82
C VAL A 342 -6.69 13.16 21.90
N ALA A 343 -6.90 12.48 20.77
CA ALA A 343 -6.68 11.04 20.61
C ALA A 343 -6.34 10.70 19.16
N TYR A 344 -5.44 9.74 18.93
CA TYR A 344 -5.02 9.32 17.58
C TYR A 344 -4.67 7.83 17.53
N TRP A 345 -5.56 7.03 16.95
CA TRP A 345 -5.39 5.59 16.72
C TRP A 345 -5.13 5.32 15.25
N LYS A 346 -3.91 4.88 14.91
CA LYS A 346 -3.50 4.65 13.52
C LYS A 346 -4.05 3.36 12.93
N PHE A 347 -4.17 2.32 13.76
CA PHE A 347 -4.42 0.94 13.32
C PHE A 347 -3.37 0.44 12.30
N ASP A 348 -2.09 0.72 12.53
CA ASP A 348 -0.95 0.25 11.71
C ASP A 348 0.00 -0.71 12.46
N ASP A 349 -0.30 -1.06 13.72
CA ASP A 349 0.56 -1.87 14.61
C ASP A 349 0.92 -3.26 14.05
N GLY A 350 -0.01 -3.91 13.33
CA GLY A 350 0.21 -5.16 12.61
C GLY A 350 0.15 -6.46 13.44
N ASP A 351 -0.01 -6.37 14.77
CA ASP A 351 -0.30 -7.50 15.65
C ASP A 351 -1.09 -7.04 16.89
N GLY A 352 -1.71 -7.99 17.60
CA GLY A 352 -2.38 -7.76 18.87
C GLY A 352 -3.76 -7.11 18.79
N ASN A 353 -4.30 -6.76 19.97
CA ASN A 353 -5.68 -6.31 20.17
C ASN A 353 -5.76 -4.91 20.80
N ILE A 354 -4.62 -4.26 21.03
CA ILE A 354 -4.53 -2.91 21.62
C ILE A 354 -3.99 -2.01 20.53
N VAL A 355 -4.79 -1.04 20.09
CA VAL A 355 -4.37 -0.01 19.14
C VAL A 355 -3.98 1.22 19.94
N LYS A 356 -2.74 1.65 19.78
CA LYS A 356 -2.16 2.71 20.61
C LYS A 356 -2.77 4.07 20.28
N ASP A 357 -3.03 4.89 21.31
CA ASP A 357 -3.17 6.34 21.15
C ASP A 357 -1.78 6.95 21.00
N HIS A 358 -1.49 7.51 19.83
CA HIS A 358 -0.21 8.10 19.50
C HIS A 358 0.03 9.46 20.16
N THR A 359 -1.02 10.13 20.66
CA THR A 359 -0.85 11.36 21.44
C THR A 359 -0.23 11.07 22.80
N SER A 360 0.26 12.10 23.49
CA SER A 360 0.71 12.01 24.88
C SER A 360 -0.41 11.72 25.91
N ASN A 361 -1.65 11.42 25.48
CA ASN A 361 -2.78 11.14 26.36
C ASN A 361 -2.96 9.66 26.71
N GLY A 362 -2.52 8.73 25.87
CA GLY A 362 -2.51 7.29 26.17
C GLY A 362 -3.89 6.63 26.24
N ASN A 363 -4.89 7.21 25.58
CA ASN A 363 -6.28 6.74 25.52
C ASN A 363 -6.40 5.53 24.56
N ASN A 364 -5.68 4.44 24.82
CA ASN A 364 -5.58 3.30 23.89
C ASN A 364 -6.93 2.63 23.61
N ALA A 365 -7.17 2.22 22.36
CA ALA A 365 -8.35 1.44 21.97
C ALA A 365 -8.08 -0.05 22.17
N VAL A 366 -9.06 -0.79 22.72
CA VAL A 366 -8.93 -2.23 23.02
C VAL A 366 -10.03 -3.01 22.31
N ALA A 367 -9.65 -3.89 21.39
CA ALA A 367 -10.56 -4.73 20.62
C ALA A 367 -11.12 -5.88 21.47
N LYS A 368 -12.44 -6.13 21.37
CA LYS A 368 -13.12 -7.25 22.05
C LYS A 368 -12.61 -8.61 21.57
N ASN A 369 -12.36 -8.75 20.27
CA ASN A 369 -11.86 -9.97 19.63
C ASN A 369 -10.48 -9.70 19.00
N ALA A 370 -9.78 -10.76 18.61
CA ALA A 370 -8.53 -10.66 17.86
C ALA A 370 -8.69 -9.79 16.60
N LEU A 371 -7.81 -8.81 16.42
CA LEU A 371 -7.76 -8.03 15.18
C LEU A 371 -7.12 -8.89 14.08
N LYS A 372 -7.62 -8.72 12.86
CA LYS A 372 -6.95 -9.22 11.65
C LYS A 372 -6.20 -8.05 11.02
N TRP A 373 -5.00 -8.31 10.51
CA TRP A 373 -4.13 -7.29 9.96
C TRP A 373 -3.89 -7.56 8.48
N ASN A 374 -4.27 -6.61 7.63
CA ASN A 374 -4.19 -6.71 6.18
C ASN A 374 -3.06 -5.80 5.66
N SER A 375 -2.17 -6.34 4.83
CA SER A 375 -1.16 -5.53 4.15
C SER A 375 -1.80 -4.65 3.07
N VAL A 376 -1.40 -3.39 3.03
CA VAL A 376 -1.87 -2.36 2.09
C VAL A 376 -0.70 -1.49 1.61
N SER A 377 -0.98 -0.53 0.75
CA SER A 377 -0.02 0.50 0.33
C SER A 377 -0.79 1.80 0.13
N LEU A 378 -0.96 2.60 1.19
CA LEU A 378 -1.73 3.86 1.14
C LEU A 378 -0.77 5.07 1.10
N PRO A 379 -1.05 6.14 0.32
CA PRO A 379 -2.19 6.31 -0.59
C PRO A 379 -2.26 5.23 -1.68
N GLU A 380 -3.48 4.77 -2.01
CA GLU A 380 -3.64 3.90 -3.18
C GLU A 380 -3.27 4.70 -4.42
N LYS A 381 -2.35 4.16 -5.22
CA LYS A 381 -1.93 4.79 -6.47
C LYS A 381 -3.02 4.63 -7.52
N SER A 382 -3.18 5.66 -8.37
CA SER A 382 -4.04 5.59 -9.54
C SER A 382 -3.62 4.40 -10.41
N LYS A 383 -4.58 3.48 -10.65
CA LYS A 383 -4.42 2.31 -11.53
C LYS A 383 -4.43 2.71 -12.99
#